data_AF-A0A7S3PVW9-F1
#
_entry.id   AF-A0A7S3PVW9-F1
#
_cell.length_a   1.000
_cell.length_b   1.000
_cell.length_c   1.000
_cell.angle_alpha   90.00
_cell.angle_beta   90.00
_cell.angle_gamma   90.00
#
_symmetry.space_group_name_H-M   'P 1'
#
loop_
_entity.id
_entity.type
_entity.pdbx_description
1 polymer ?
#
loop_
_entity_poly.entity_id
_entity_poly.type
_entity_poly.pdbx_seq_one_letter_code
_entity_poly.pdbx_strand_id
1 'polypeptide(L)'
;AAKGMNIPLWKVLPGLITQWNKMYAVAQFGAATEAIQAATVHGDIENKGVQFVGQCQGLIYDIPTVDELVQRIILEAAFSTEETASKFGVENYRIDENNFCDEYRQQ
;
A
#
# COMPACT_ATOMS: atom_id res chain seq x y z
N ALA A 1 10.24 -13.26 12.47
CA ALA A 1 11.34 -13.52 11.52
C ALA A 1 12.37 -14.54 12.03
N ALA A 2 13.06 -14.31 13.17
CA ALA A 2 14.15 -15.19 13.63
C ALA A 2 13.75 -16.60 14.11
N LYS A 3 12.48 -16.87 14.43
CA LYS A 3 11.99 -18.23 14.75
C LYS A 3 11.82 -19.14 13.51
N GLY A 4 11.80 -18.57 12.30
CA GLY A 4 11.65 -19.34 11.05
C GLY A 4 12.99 -19.79 10.44
N MET A 5 14.10 -19.26 10.93
CA MET A 5 15.45 -19.62 10.52
C MET A 5 16.10 -20.27 11.74
N ASN A 6 16.43 -21.56 11.68
CA ASN A 6 17.00 -22.34 12.78
C ASN A 6 18.47 -21.94 13.09
N ILE A 7 18.71 -20.64 13.23
CA ILE A 7 20.00 -20.05 13.54
C ILE A 7 20.01 -19.71 15.03
N PRO A 8 20.92 -20.29 15.82
CA PRO A 8 20.95 -20.05 17.25
C PRO A 8 21.26 -18.56 17.55
N LEU A 9 20.38 -17.89 18.31
CA LEU A 9 20.47 -16.46 18.58
C LEU A 9 21.82 -16.04 19.18
N TRP A 10 22.45 -16.89 20.01
CA TRP A 10 23.75 -16.61 20.63
C TRP A 10 24.89 -16.39 19.62
N LYS A 11 24.78 -16.93 18.39
CA LYS A 11 25.76 -16.69 17.33
C LYS A 11 25.56 -15.36 16.60
N VAL A 12 24.34 -14.82 16.62
CA VAL A 12 23.96 -13.59 15.90
C VAL A 12 24.04 -12.37 16.81
N LEU A 13 23.76 -12.55 18.11
CA LEU A 13 23.77 -11.49 19.12
C LEU A 13 25.05 -10.64 19.15
N PRO A 14 26.29 -11.20 19.08
CA PRO A 14 27.50 -10.38 19.10
C PRO A 14 27.60 -9.41 17.92
N GLY A 15 27.26 -9.87 16.71
CA GLY A 15 27.30 -9.05 15.49
C GLY A 15 26.15 -8.03 15.40
N LEU A 16 25.04 -8.27 16.12
CA LEU A 16 23.95 -7.30 16.21
C LEU A 16 24.24 -6.21 17.25
N ILE A 17 24.86 -6.58 18.38
CA ILE A 17 25.25 -5.63 19.44
C ILE A 17 26.30 -4.63 18.93
N THR A 18 27.22 -5.07 18.04
CA THR A 18 28.18 -4.16 17.38
C THR A 18 27.52 -3.16 16.42
N GLN A 19 26.26 -3.40 16.03
CA GLN A 19 25.46 -2.53 15.15
C GLN A 19 24.26 -1.93 15.91
N TRP A 20 24.54 -1.25 17.02
CA TRP A 20 23.55 -0.66 17.93
C TRP A 20 22.37 0.04 17.24
N ASN A 21 22.64 0.91 16.26
CA ASN A 21 21.60 1.62 15.52
C ASN A 21 20.65 0.69 14.76
N LYS A 22 21.17 -0.42 14.20
CA LYS A 22 20.35 -1.40 13.48
C LYS A 22 19.53 -2.25 14.44
N MET A 23 20.11 -2.63 15.59
CA MET A 23 19.38 -3.34 16.63
C MET A 23 18.22 -2.51 17.18
N TYR A 24 18.43 -1.22 17.41
CA TYR A 24 17.38 -0.29 17.82
C TYR A 24 16.27 -0.19 16.77
N ALA A 25 16.62 -0.04 15.49
CA ALA A 25 15.64 -0.01 14.41
C ALA A 25 14.82 -1.32 14.30
N VAL A 26 15.45 -2.48 14.46
CA VAL A 26 14.77 -3.78 14.46
C VAL A 26 13.82 -3.93 15.64
N ALA A 27 14.23 -3.47 16.83
CA ALA A 27 13.36 -3.48 18.01
C ALA A 27 12.13 -2.56 17.83
N GLN A 28 12.34 -1.35 17.30
CA GLN A 28 11.27 -0.40 16.99
C GLN A 28 10.31 -0.95 15.91
N PHE A 29 10.85 -1.58 14.87
CA PHE A 29 10.05 -2.23 13.83
C PHE A 29 9.23 -3.40 14.38
N GLY A 30 9.82 -4.22 15.27
CA GLY A 30 9.12 -5.30 15.95
C GLY A 30 7.93 -4.80 16.77
N ALA A 31 8.14 -3.79 17.61
CA ALA A 31 7.07 -3.18 18.41
C ALA A 31 5.97 -2.55 17.53
N ALA A 32 6.33 -1.86 16.45
CA ALA A 32 5.37 -1.31 15.49
C ALA A 32 4.59 -2.40 14.76
N THR A 33 5.23 -3.52 14.42
CA THR A 33 4.58 -4.65 13.74
C THR A 33 3.49 -5.27 14.60
N GLU A 34 3.72 -5.43 15.91
CA GLU A 34 2.71 -5.96 16.85
C GLU A 34 1.50 -5.02 16.95
N ALA A 35 1.72 -3.70 17.03
CA ALA A 35 0.64 -2.72 17.05
C ALA A 35 -0.15 -2.68 15.73
N ILE A 36 0.52 -2.79 14.57
CA ILE A 36 -0.15 -2.88 13.27
C ILE A 36 -0.98 -4.17 13.17
N GLN A 37 -0.44 -5.30 13.64
CA GLN A 37 -1.16 -6.58 13.64
C GLN A 37 -2.41 -6.54 14.53
N ALA A 38 -2.33 -5.90 15.70
CA ALA A 38 -3.47 -5.74 16.59
C ALA A 38 -4.64 -5.00 15.91
N ALA A 39 -4.36 -3.92 15.18
CA ALA A 39 -5.39 -3.20 14.43
C ALA A 39 -5.89 -3.98 13.20
N THR A 40 -4.99 -4.59 12.42
CA THR A 40 -5.33 -5.17 11.11
C THR A 40 -5.94 -6.58 11.17
N VAL A 41 -5.47 -7.43 12.08
CA VAL A 41 -5.92 -8.83 12.19
C VAL A 41 -6.96 -9.01 13.28
N HIS A 42 -6.79 -8.32 14.41
CA HIS A 42 -7.65 -8.48 15.58
C HIS A 42 -8.70 -7.37 15.72
N GLY A 43 -8.62 -6.32 14.90
CA GLY A 43 -9.55 -5.18 14.96
C GLY A 43 -9.45 -4.36 16.24
N ASP A 44 -8.36 -4.49 17.03
CA ASP A 44 -8.17 -3.75 18.29
C ASP A 44 -7.66 -2.33 18.00
N ILE A 45 -8.55 -1.45 17.55
CA ILE A 45 -8.20 -0.06 17.21
C ILE A 45 -8.22 0.84 18.47
N GLU A 46 -8.97 0.46 19.50
CA GLU A 46 -9.19 1.31 20.68
C GLU A 46 -8.07 1.25 21.72
N ASN A 47 -7.39 0.10 21.86
CA ASN A 47 -6.43 -0.09 22.94
C ASN A 47 -4.98 -0.07 22.45
N LYS A 48 -4.57 -1.11 21.73
CA LYS A 48 -3.15 -1.35 21.41
C LYS A 48 -2.82 -1.22 19.93
N GLY A 49 -3.84 -1.26 19.07
CA GLY A 49 -3.62 -1.25 17.64
C GLY A 49 -3.30 0.14 17.10
N VAL A 50 -2.47 0.13 16.06
CA VAL A 50 -2.19 1.31 15.25
C VAL A 50 -2.66 1.01 13.83
N GLN A 51 -3.72 1.68 13.40
CA GLN A 51 -4.19 1.57 12.03
C GLN A 51 -3.23 2.33 11.10
N PHE A 52 -2.53 1.61 10.25
CA PHE A 52 -1.54 2.20 9.34
C PHE A 52 -2.21 2.71 8.07
N VAL A 53 -2.85 3.88 8.16
CA VAL A 53 -3.52 4.56 7.05
C VAL A 53 -2.98 5.97 6.85
N GLY A 54 -2.96 6.44 5.60
CA GLY A 54 -2.60 7.80 5.24
C GLY A 54 -3.81 8.74 5.22
N GLN A 55 -3.57 10.03 4.95
CA GLN A 55 -4.65 11.02 4.86
C GLN A 55 -5.65 10.74 3.73
N CYS A 56 -5.24 10.01 2.69
CA CYS A 56 -6.14 9.57 1.62
C CYS A 56 -7.32 8.75 2.12
N GLN A 57 -7.25 8.14 3.32
CA GLN A 57 -8.37 7.43 3.94
C GLN A 57 -9.63 8.30 4.07
N GLY A 58 -9.49 9.63 4.23
CA GLY A 58 -10.63 10.55 4.31
C GLY A 58 -11.42 10.68 3.00
N LEU A 59 -10.89 10.18 1.89
CA LEU A 59 -11.51 10.17 0.55
C LEU A 59 -12.12 8.82 0.18
N ILE A 60 -11.98 7.80 1.04
CA ILE A 60 -12.53 6.45 0.79
C ILE A 60 -13.93 6.37 1.38
N TYR A 61 -14.94 6.13 0.54
CA TYR A 61 -16.35 6.11 0.94
C TYR A 61 -17.06 4.78 0.71
N ASP A 62 -16.40 3.82 0.06
CA ASP A 62 -16.94 2.50 -0.25
C ASP A 62 -15.86 1.41 -0.20
N ILE A 63 -16.30 0.15 -0.34
CA ILE A 63 -15.44 -1.05 -0.34
C ILE A 63 -15.71 -1.83 -1.63
N PRO A 64 -15.09 -1.45 -2.76
CA PRO A 64 -15.24 -2.13 -4.04
C PRO A 64 -14.45 -3.45 -4.09
N THR A 65 -14.71 -4.26 -5.12
CA THR A 65 -13.79 -5.35 -5.47
C THR A 65 -12.47 -4.80 -6.03
N VAL A 66 -11.42 -5.63 -6.06
CA VAL A 66 -10.13 -5.22 -6.64
C VAL A 66 -10.27 -4.84 -8.12
N ASP A 67 -11.02 -5.65 -8.88
CA ASP A 67 -11.28 -5.40 -10.30
C ASP A 67 -11.98 -4.05 -10.52
N GLU A 68 -13.06 -3.81 -9.79
CA GLU A 68 -13.81 -2.55 -9.85
C GLU A 68 -12.96 -1.34 -9.46
N LEU A 69 -12.15 -1.45 -8.39
CA LEU A 69 -11.27 -0.36 -7.95
C LEU A 69 -10.26 0.01 -9.04
N VAL A 70 -9.61 -1.00 -9.64
CA VAL A 70 -8.61 -0.79 -10.70
C VAL A 70 -9.26 -0.16 -11.93
N GLN A 71 -10.40 -0.68 -12.37
CA GLN A 71 -11.13 -0.11 -13.51
C GLN A 71 -11.51 1.36 -13.28
N ARG A 72 -12.04 1.69 -12.09
CA ARG A 72 -12.39 3.07 -11.72
C ARG A 72 -11.18 4.00 -11.78
N ILE A 73 -10.04 3.58 -11.21
CA ILE A 73 -8.81 4.39 -11.20
C ILE A 73 -8.34 4.70 -12.63
N ILE A 74 -8.33 3.71 -13.52
CA ILE A 74 -7.79 3.95 -14.86
C ILE A 74 -8.75 4.79 -15.71
N LEU A 75 -10.06 4.55 -15.61
CA LEU A 75 -11.07 5.39 -16.26
C LEU A 75 -10.98 6.85 -15.78
N GLU A 76 -10.87 7.07 -14.46
CA GLU A 76 -10.72 8.42 -13.90
C GLU A 76 -9.43 9.11 -14.36
N ALA A 77 -8.33 8.37 -14.45
CA ALA A 77 -7.07 8.89 -14.99
C ALA A 77 -7.19 9.29 -16.47
N ALA A 78 -7.88 8.48 -17.28
CA ALA A 78 -8.13 8.77 -18.69
C ALA A 78 -8.97 10.06 -18.85
N PHE A 79 -10.11 10.13 -18.16
CA PHE A 79 -10.99 11.30 -18.22
C PHE A 79 -10.32 12.57 -17.68
N SER A 80 -9.57 12.47 -16.58
CA SER A 80 -8.85 13.63 -16.01
C SER A 80 -7.80 14.17 -16.98
N THR A 81 -7.15 13.28 -17.73
CA THR A 81 -6.13 13.67 -18.72
C THR A 81 -6.77 14.35 -19.92
N GLU A 82 -7.88 13.82 -20.43
CA GLU A 82 -8.64 14.44 -21.53
C GLU A 82 -9.21 15.81 -21.13
N GLU A 83 -9.82 15.90 -19.95
CA GLU A 83 -10.33 17.17 -19.42
C GLU A 83 -9.21 18.21 -19.31
N THR A 84 -8.05 17.79 -18.80
CA THR A 84 -6.87 18.65 -18.70
C THR A 84 -6.39 19.07 -20.10
N ALA A 85 -6.23 18.15 -21.04
CA ALA A 85 -5.79 18.44 -22.41
C ALA A 85 -6.72 19.44 -23.12
N SER A 86 -8.04 19.31 -22.93
CA SER A 86 -9.03 20.23 -23.49
C SER A 86 -8.88 21.66 -22.93
N LYS A 87 -8.63 21.81 -21.62
CA LYS A 87 -8.41 23.11 -20.97
C LYS A 87 -7.13 23.79 -21.42
N PHE A 88 -6.11 23.02 -21.79
CA PHE A 88 -4.81 23.53 -22.23
C PHE A 88 -4.66 23.63 -23.76
N GLY A 89 -5.73 23.40 -24.53
CA GLY A 89 -5.73 23.58 -25.99
C GLY A 89 -4.87 22.58 -26.74
N VAL A 90 -4.63 21.39 -26.17
CA VAL A 90 -3.93 20.30 -26.87
C VAL A 90 -4.93 19.59 -27.79
N GLU A 91 -5.15 20.16 -28.98
CA GLU A 91 -5.88 19.47 -30.05
C GLU A 91 -5.06 18.23 -30.47
N ASN A 92 -5.68 17.05 -30.45
CA ASN A 92 -5.13 15.72 -30.79
C ASN A 92 -4.67 14.78 -29.65
N TYR A 93 -5.01 15.03 -28.37
CA TYR A 93 -4.93 13.96 -27.36
C TYR A 93 -6.23 13.14 -27.38
N ARG A 94 -6.25 12.05 -28.14
CA ARG A 94 -7.40 11.13 -28.23
C ARG A 94 -7.03 9.84 -27.51
N ILE A 95 -7.67 9.59 -26.36
CA ILE A 95 -7.59 8.26 -25.73
C ILE A 95 -8.42 7.32 -26.60
N ASP A 96 -7.81 6.25 -27.10
CA ASP A 96 -8.50 5.24 -27.90
C ASP A 96 -9.32 4.33 -26.98
N GLU A 97 -10.56 4.76 -26.69
CA GLU A 97 -11.51 4.05 -25.83
C GLU A 97 -11.77 2.61 -26.28
N ASN A 98 -11.59 2.30 -27.57
CA ASN A 98 -11.84 0.96 -28.12
C ASN A 98 -10.71 -0.04 -27.80
N ASN A 99 -9.47 0.41 -27.61
CA ASN A 99 -8.38 -0.48 -27.16
C ASN A 99 -8.35 -0.64 -25.63
N PHE A 100 -8.78 0.38 -24.89
CA PHE A 100 -8.62 0.39 -23.45
C PHE A 100 -9.60 -0.56 -22.72
N CYS A 101 -10.84 -0.72 -23.21
CA CYS A 101 -11.80 -1.65 -22.60
C CYS A 101 -11.65 -3.10 -23.08
N ASP A 102 -11.17 -3.31 -24.32
CA ASP A 102 -11.13 -4.64 -24.95
C ASP A 102 -9.92 -5.49 -24.51
N GLU A 103 -8.80 -4.86 -24.11
CA GLU A 103 -7.65 -5.57 -23.52
C GLU A 103 -7.92 -6.07 -22.10
N TYR A 104 -8.77 -5.37 -21.32
CA TYR A 104 -9.02 -5.71 -19.91
C TYR A 104 -10.22 -6.64 -19.70
N ARG A 105 -11.15 -6.73 -20.66
CA ARG A 105 -12.26 -7.70 -20.62
C ARG A 105 -11.82 -9.15 -20.94
N GLN A 106 -10.59 -9.36 -21.44
CA GLN A 106 -10.07 -10.66 -21.84
C GLN A 106 -9.16 -11.35 -20.80
N GLN A 107 -8.99 -10.80 -19.60
CA GLN A 107 -8.27 -11.43 -18.48
C GLN A 107 -9.24 -11.86 -17.37
#